data_AF-A0A5P9D6K7-F1
#
_entry.id   AF-A0A5P9D6K7-F1
#
_cell.length_a   1.000
_cell.length_b   1.000
_cell.length_c   1.000
_cell.angle_alpha   90.00
_cell.angle_beta   90.00
_cell.angle_gamma   90.00
#
_symmetry.space_group_name_H-M   'P 1'
#
loop_
_entity.id
_entity.type
_entity.pdbx_description
1 polymer ?
#
loop_
_entity_poly.entity_id
_entity_poly.type
_entity_poly.pdbx_seq_one_letter_code
_entity_poly.pdbx_strand_id
1 'polypeptide(L)'
;MRTQRFDFGLEKISHRRVDDENHLPAEGKPAPVYLPDGLQLDELLALPSLDERLTRLLQPESLDAGLLEPRILSQTRKETSWAMQACAERAGGQGSAALSEAAAVFQEEARLDDEVRSFLAALLKG
;
A
#
# COMPACT_ATOMS: atom_id res chain seq x y z
N MET A 1 -14.08 21.02 8.10
CA MET A 1 -12.86 20.66 8.84
C MET A 1 -12.55 21.79 9.82
N ARG A 2 -12.40 21.44 11.10
CA ARG A 2 -12.32 22.35 12.25
C ARG A 2 -10.84 22.50 12.61
N THR A 3 -10.24 23.65 12.36
CA THR A 3 -8.87 23.94 12.79
C THR A 3 -8.89 24.29 14.29
N GLN A 4 -8.24 23.45 15.10
CA GLN A 4 -8.07 23.66 16.53
C GLN A 4 -7.22 24.92 16.75
N ARG A 5 -7.76 25.85 17.53
CA ARG A 5 -7.07 27.05 18.00
C ARG A 5 -6.20 26.63 19.18
N PHE A 6 -4.89 26.77 19.07
CA PHE A 6 -3.98 26.60 20.19
C PHE A 6 -4.01 27.88 21.04
N ASP A 7 -4.73 27.85 22.16
CA ASP A 7 -4.72 28.92 23.15
C ASP A 7 -3.54 28.69 24.12
N PHE A 8 -2.36 29.20 23.78
CA PHE A 8 -1.28 29.35 24.74
C PHE A 8 -1.32 30.76 25.31
N GLY A 9 -1.78 30.87 26.56
CA GLY A 9 -1.74 32.09 27.34
C GLY A 9 -0.31 32.41 27.76
N LEU A 10 0.19 33.59 27.37
CA LEU A 10 1.38 34.20 27.96
C LEU A 10 1.00 34.66 29.38
N GLU A 11 1.26 33.82 30.39
CA GLU A 11 0.92 34.12 31.80
C GLU A 11 1.82 35.20 32.43
N LYS A 12 2.98 35.51 31.85
CA LYS A 12 3.87 36.51 32.45
C LYS A 12 4.82 37.15 31.45
N ILE A 13 4.82 38.48 31.38
CA ILE A 13 5.82 39.28 30.68
C ILE A 13 6.69 39.93 31.75
N SER A 14 7.93 39.46 31.91
CA SER A 14 8.92 40.13 32.77
C SER A 14 9.73 41.12 31.94
N HIS A 15 9.57 42.43 32.22
CA HIS A 15 10.43 43.47 31.66
C HIS A 15 11.78 43.48 32.39
N ARG A 16 12.86 43.23 31.66
CA ARG A 16 14.25 43.35 32.15
C ARG A 16 14.76 44.76 31.85
N ARG A 17 15.29 45.45 32.86
CA ARG A 17 15.92 46.78 32.70
C ARG A 17 17.37 46.63 32.24
N VAL A 18 17.86 47.63 31.53
CA VAL A 18 19.09 47.62 30.72
C VAL A 18 20.39 47.56 31.55
N ASP A 19 20.33 47.71 32.87
CA ASP A 19 21.50 47.67 33.77
C ASP A 19 21.69 46.33 34.51
N ASP A 20 20.95 45.28 34.16
CA ASP A 20 21.28 43.93 34.64
C ASP A 20 22.57 43.46 33.94
N GLU A 21 23.70 43.61 34.63
CA GLU A 21 25.01 43.14 34.18
C GLU A 21 24.90 41.67 33.70
N ASN A 22 25.09 41.50 32.40
CA ASN A 22 25.03 40.22 31.72
C ASN A 22 26.20 39.34 32.15
N HIS A 23 26.01 38.51 33.16
CA HIS A 23 26.72 37.24 33.20
C HIS A 23 26.20 36.39 32.05
N LEU A 24 27.02 36.25 30.99
CA LEU A 24 26.81 35.21 29.98
C LEU A 24 26.61 33.88 30.73
N PRO A 25 25.59 33.07 30.40
CA PRO A 25 25.51 31.73 30.97
C PRO A 25 26.82 31.00 30.62
N ALA A 26 27.45 30.39 31.63
CA ALA A 26 28.70 29.67 31.47
C ALA A 26 28.59 28.74 30.26
N GLU A 27 29.58 28.77 29.35
CA GLU A 27 29.61 28.04 28.09
C GLU A 27 29.09 26.60 28.30
N GLY A 28 27.81 26.42 27.99
CA GLY A 28 27.19 25.10 27.98
C GLY A 28 27.84 24.30 26.85
N LYS A 29 27.99 22.99 27.09
CA LYS A 29 28.59 22.04 26.15
C LYS A 29 28.17 22.36 24.70
N PRO A 30 29.11 22.37 23.74
CA PRO A 30 28.80 22.71 22.37
C PRO A 30 27.66 21.82 21.85
N ALA A 31 26.74 22.43 21.12
CA ALA A 31 25.64 21.71 20.48
C ALA A 31 26.21 20.56 19.64
N PRO A 32 25.55 19.39 19.62
CA PRO A 32 26.02 18.25 18.84
C PRO A 32 26.13 18.65 17.36
N VAL A 33 27.27 18.31 16.75
CA VAL A 33 27.55 18.55 15.33
C VAL A 33 26.56 17.70 14.52
N TYR A 34 25.67 18.37 13.78
CA TYR A 34 24.79 17.71 12.83
C TYR A 34 25.63 17.26 11.63
N LEU A 35 25.95 15.97 11.58
CA LEU A 35 26.46 15.31 10.40
C LEU A 35 25.26 14.62 9.72
N PRO A 36 24.78 15.10 8.57
CA PRO A 36 23.73 14.40 7.84
C PRO A 36 24.26 13.02 7.44
N ASP A 37 23.51 11.98 7.80
CA ASP A 37 23.79 10.61 7.36
C ASP A 37 23.70 10.57 5.83
N GLY A 38 24.85 10.61 5.14
CA GLY A 38 24.92 10.67 3.67
C GLY A 38 24.18 9.54 2.96
N LEU A 39 23.93 8.42 3.67
CA LEU A 39 23.15 7.28 3.19
C LEU A 39 21.68 7.62 2.88
N GLN A 40 21.10 8.62 3.54
CA GLN A 40 19.69 8.99 3.33
C GLN A 40 19.46 9.79 2.05
N LEU A 41 20.48 10.48 1.54
CA LEU A 41 20.33 11.30 0.34
C LEU A 41 20.24 10.44 -0.93
N ASP A 42 21.04 9.37 -1.01
CA ASP A 42 21.00 8.44 -2.14
C ASP A 42 19.68 7.66 -2.16
N GLU A 43 19.12 7.28 -1.01
CA GLU A 43 17.78 6.69 -0.93
C GLU A 43 16.68 7.68 -1.37
N LEU A 44 16.83 8.97 -1.06
CA LEU A 44 15.92 10.03 -1.48
C LEU A 44 16.08 10.44 -2.95
N LEU A 45 17.22 10.16 -3.58
CA LEU A 45 17.47 10.46 -4.99
C LEU A 45 17.22 9.24 -5.90
N ALA A 46 17.28 8.03 -5.35
CA ALA A 46 16.94 6.79 -6.03
C ALA A 46 15.43 6.46 -5.93
N LEU A 47 14.56 7.46 -6.10
CA LEU A 47 13.13 7.15 -6.19
C LEU A 47 12.90 6.24 -7.41
N PRO A 48 12.25 5.08 -7.22
CA PRO A 48 11.96 4.20 -8.33
C PRO A 48 11.09 4.93 -9.34
N SER A 49 11.42 4.75 -10.62
CA SER A 49 10.68 5.36 -11.71
C SER A 49 9.20 4.91 -11.69
N LEU A 50 8.32 5.65 -12.35
CA LEU A 50 6.91 5.27 -12.44
C LEU A 50 6.76 3.85 -13.01
N ASP A 51 7.56 3.50 -14.01
CA ASP A 51 7.56 2.16 -14.63
C ASP A 51 8.05 1.08 -13.65
N GLU A 52 9.09 1.35 -12.87
CA GLU A 52 9.56 0.41 -11.84
C GLU A 52 8.52 0.20 -10.73
N ARG A 53 7.84 1.27 -10.34
CA ARG A 53 6.75 1.20 -9.35
C ARG A 53 5.54 0.46 -9.92
N LEU A 54 5.14 0.74 -11.15
CA LEU A 54 4.04 0.04 -11.81
C LEU A 54 4.37 -1.44 -11.97
N THR A 55 5.59 -1.78 -12.39
CA THR A 55 6.01 -3.17 -12.52
C THR A 55 5.95 -3.90 -11.18
N ARG A 56 6.43 -3.29 -10.09
CA ARG A 56 6.30 -3.86 -8.73
C ARG A 56 4.85 -3.99 -8.24
N LEU A 57 3.97 -3.07 -8.64
CA LEU A 57 2.57 -3.10 -8.22
C LEU A 57 1.73 -4.09 -9.04
N LEU A 58 2.14 -4.37 -10.29
CA LEU A 58 1.41 -5.22 -11.21
C LEU A 58 1.94 -6.66 -11.25
N GLN A 59 3.23 -6.87 -10.97
CA GLN A 59 3.79 -8.21 -10.90
C GLN A 59 3.77 -8.74 -9.47
N PRO A 60 3.25 -9.95 -9.24
CA PRO A 60 3.39 -10.61 -7.96
C PRO A 60 4.88 -10.91 -7.71
N GLU A 61 5.36 -10.64 -6.48
CA GLU A 61 6.74 -10.92 -6.08
C GLU A 61 7.11 -12.41 -6.17
N SER A 62 6.10 -13.27 -6.01
CA SER A 62 6.21 -14.71 -6.19
C SER A 62 4.97 -15.24 -6.89
N LEU A 63 5.17 -16.01 -7.96
CA LEU A 63 4.11 -16.77 -8.61
C LEU A 63 4.32 -18.26 -8.33
N ASP A 64 3.28 -18.95 -7.88
CA ASP A 64 3.30 -20.40 -7.80
C ASP A 64 3.41 -20.98 -9.23
N ALA A 65 4.48 -21.73 -9.48
CA ALA A 65 4.73 -22.35 -10.78
C ALA A 65 3.57 -23.27 -11.22
N GLY A 66 2.83 -23.86 -10.27
CA GLY A 66 1.64 -24.66 -10.56
C GLY A 66 0.54 -23.86 -11.26
N LEU A 67 0.42 -22.55 -11.02
CA LEU A 67 -0.58 -21.70 -11.68
C LEU A 67 -0.31 -21.49 -13.18
N LEU A 68 0.86 -21.89 -13.67
CA LEU A 68 1.14 -21.92 -15.11
C LEU A 68 0.44 -23.09 -15.81
N GLU A 69 0.05 -24.13 -15.06
CA GLU A 69 -0.68 -25.25 -15.62
C GLU A 69 -2.15 -24.88 -15.81
N PRO A 70 -2.70 -24.97 -17.04
CA PRO A 70 -4.07 -24.53 -17.32
C PRO A 70 -5.16 -25.23 -16.49
N ARG A 71 -4.90 -26.48 -16.09
CA ARG A 71 -5.81 -27.24 -15.21
C ARG A 71 -5.80 -26.66 -13.80
N ILE A 72 -4.61 -26.43 -13.24
CA ILE A 72 -4.45 -25.90 -11.89
C ILE A 72 -5.03 -24.48 -11.84
N LEU A 73 -4.67 -23.62 -12.79
CA LEU A 73 -5.21 -22.26 -12.88
C LEU A 73 -6.73 -22.22 -12.89
N SER A 74 -7.36 -23.03 -13.75
CA SER A 74 -8.82 -23.11 -13.87
C SER A 74 -9.49 -23.61 -12.58
N GLN A 75 -8.86 -24.57 -11.90
CA GLN A 75 -9.35 -25.05 -10.60
C GLN A 75 -9.20 -23.99 -9.51
N THR A 76 -8.03 -23.36 -9.41
CA THR A 76 -7.74 -22.31 -8.44
C THR A 76 -8.69 -21.11 -8.61
N ARG A 77 -9.03 -20.73 -9.85
CA ARG A 77 -10.05 -19.68 -10.11
C ARG A 77 -11.41 -20.02 -9.50
N LYS A 78 -11.87 -21.26 -9.68
CA LYS A 78 -13.16 -21.73 -9.12
C LYS A 78 -13.14 -21.73 -7.59
N GLU A 79 -12.07 -22.24 -6.99
CA GLU A 79 -11.89 -22.26 -5.54
C GLU A 79 -11.78 -20.84 -4.95
N THR A 80 -11.07 -19.95 -5.65
CA THR A 80 -10.92 -18.55 -5.23
C THR A 80 -12.27 -17.82 -5.27
N SER A 81 -13.07 -18.02 -6.32
CA SER A 81 -14.44 -17.47 -6.37
C SER A 81 -15.27 -17.90 -5.16
N TRP A 82 -15.26 -19.20 -4.83
CA TRP A 82 -15.98 -19.71 -3.67
C TRP A 82 -15.47 -19.14 -2.36
N ALA A 83 -14.15 -19.03 -2.20
CA ALA A 83 -13.55 -18.44 -1.01
C ALA A 83 -13.93 -16.95 -0.86
N MET A 84 -13.92 -16.19 -1.95
CA MET A 84 -14.32 -14.77 -1.97
C MET A 84 -15.80 -14.62 -1.62
N GLN A 85 -16.68 -15.46 -2.17
CA GLN A 85 -18.10 -15.45 -1.83
C GLN A 85 -18.33 -15.77 -0.34
N ALA A 86 -17.68 -16.80 0.18
CA ALA A 86 -17.78 -17.16 1.60
C ALA A 86 -17.23 -16.07 2.53
N CYS A 87 -16.20 -15.33 2.08
CA CYS A 87 -15.69 -14.18 2.82
C CYS A 87 -16.64 -12.98 2.73
N ALA A 88 -17.26 -12.76 1.57
CA ALA A 88 -18.25 -11.69 1.37
C ALA A 88 -19.45 -11.84 2.30
N GLU A 89 -19.93 -13.08 2.52
CA GLU A 89 -21.02 -13.39 3.45
C GLU A 89 -20.67 -13.08 4.91
N ARG A 90 -19.39 -13.15 5.27
CA ARG A 90 -18.89 -12.86 6.63
C ARG A 90 -18.49 -11.40 6.79
N ALA A 91 -18.23 -10.71 5.69
CA ALA A 91 -17.87 -9.30 5.67
C ALA A 91 -19.11 -8.40 5.74
N GLY A 92 -18.93 -7.20 6.30
CA GLY A 92 -19.97 -6.16 6.34
C GLY A 92 -19.64 -5.00 5.40
N GLY A 93 -20.67 -4.27 4.97
CA GLY A 93 -20.54 -3.00 4.26
C GLY A 93 -19.78 -3.12 2.93
N GLN A 94 -18.87 -2.18 2.67
CA GLN A 94 -18.12 -2.10 1.41
C GLN A 94 -17.22 -3.30 1.14
N GLY A 95 -16.69 -3.95 2.19
CA GLY A 95 -15.85 -5.14 2.03
C GLY A 95 -16.64 -6.33 1.46
N SER A 96 -17.91 -6.49 1.86
CA SER A 96 -18.79 -7.53 1.32
C SER A 96 -19.07 -7.32 -0.17
N ALA A 97 -19.34 -6.07 -0.57
CA ALA A 97 -19.58 -5.72 -1.96
C ALA A 97 -18.34 -5.99 -2.83
N ALA A 98 -17.16 -5.53 -2.41
CA ALA A 98 -15.91 -5.73 -3.15
C ALA A 98 -15.55 -7.23 -3.30
N LEU A 99 -15.75 -8.03 -2.25
CA LEU A 99 -15.49 -9.48 -2.30
C LEU A 99 -16.49 -10.21 -3.20
N SER A 100 -17.77 -9.79 -3.20
CA SER A 100 -18.78 -10.35 -4.09
C SER A 100 -18.48 -10.04 -5.56
N GLU A 101 -18.05 -8.81 -5.85
CA GLU A 101 -17.66 -8.40 -7.20
C GLU A 101 -16.41 -9.18 -7.67
N ALA A 102 -15.40 -9.32 -6.80
CA ALA A 102 -14.24 -10.16 -7.09
C ALA A 102 -14.63 -11.62 -7.36
N ALA A 103 -15.56 -12.19 -6.58
CA ALA A 103 -16.06 -13.55 -6.80
C ALA A 103 -16.75 -13.70 -8.17
N ALA A 104 -17.49 -12.67 -8.60
CA ALA A 104 -18.16 -12.64 -9.90
C ALA A 104 -17.16 -12.60 -11.07
N VAL A 105 -16.08 -11.81 -10.95
CA VAL A 105 -15.01 -11.75 -11.96
C VAL A 105 -14.40 -13.14 -12.19
N PHE A 106 -14.08 -13.86 -11.13
CA PHE A 106 -13.53 -15.23 -11.25
C PHE A 106 -14.52 -16.24 -11.86
N GLN A 107 -15.83 -16.06 -11.65
CA GLN A 107 -16.85 -16.90 -12.29
C GLN A 107 -16.92 -16.66 -13.80
N GLU A 108 -16.86 -15.40 -14.24
CA GLU A 108 -16.82 -15.09 -15.66
C GLU A 108 -15.54 -15.59 -16.32
N GLU A 109 -14.38 -15.46 -15.68
CA GLU A 109 -13.14 -16.06 -16.21
C GLU A 109 -13.26 -17.58 -16.37
N ALA A 110 -13.85 -18.26 -15.38
CA ALA A 110 -14.07 -19.71 -15.47
C ALA A 110 -15.03 -20.09 -16.60
N ARG A 111 -16.08 -19.29 -16.84
CA ARG A 111 -17.01 -19.48 -17.96
C ARG A 111 -16.30 -19.33 -19.31
N LEU A 112 -15.45 -18.31 -19.44
CA LEU A 112 -14.66 -18.06 -20.65
C LEU A 112 -13.65 -19.19 -20.92
N ASP A 113 -12.99 -19.71 -19.88
CA ASP A 113 -12.09 -20.87 -20.02
C ASP A 113 -12.83 -22.09 -20.59
N ASP A 114 -14.04 -22.37 -20.10
CA ASP A 114 -14.86 -23.48 -20.56
C ASP A 114 -15.34 -23.26 -22.02
N GLU A 115 -15.66 -22.02 -22.39
CA GLU A 115 -16.02 -21.62 -23.76
C GLU A 115 -14.85 -21.81 -24.74
N VAL A 116 -13.64 -21.37 -24.38
CA VAL A 116 -12.42 -21.56 -25.18
C VAL A 116 -12.13 -23.06 -25.37
N ARG A 117 -12.24 -23.86 -24.31
CA ARG A 117 -12.05 -25.32 -24.40
C ARG A 117 -13.06 -25.97 -25.33
N SER A 118 -14.31 -25.54 -25.28
CA SER A 118 -15.36 -26.03 -26.18
C SER A 118 -15.04 -25.74 -27.65
N PHE A 119 -14.64 -24.50 -27.96
CA PHE A 119 -14.25 -24.12 -29.32
C PHE A 119 -13.01 -24.85 -29.81
N LEU A 120 -11.98 -25.00 -28.97
CA LEU A 120 -10.79 -25.80 -29.30
C LEU A 120 -11.15 -27.26 -29.59
N ALA A 121 -12.00 -27.86 -28.76
CA ALA A 121 -12.46 -29.23 -28.97
C ALA A 121 -13.28 -29.39 -30.26
N ALA A 122 -14.09 -28.39 -30.61
CA ALA A 122 -14.82 -28.38 -31.87
C ALA A 122 -13.88 -28.25 -33.07
N LEU A 123 -12.87 -27.38 -32.99
CA LEU A 123 -11.85 -27.19 -34.03
C LEU A 123 -11.04 -28.48 -34.28
N LEU A 124 -10.63 -29.18 -33.22
CA LEU A 124 -9.83 -30.40 -33.31
C LEU A 124 -10.63 -31.64 -33.78
N LYS A 125 -11.96 -31.57 -33.77
CA LYS A 125 -12.85 -32.62 -34.28
C LYS A 125 -13.25 -32.42 -35.75
N GLY A 126 -12.94 -31.26 -36.33
CA GLY A 126 -13.07 -30.97 -37.76
C GLY A 126 -11.82 -31.38 -38.54
#